data_AF-A0A2S7KW70-F1
#
_entry.id   AF-A0A2S7KW70-F1
#
_cell.length_a   1.000
_cell.length_b   1.000
_cell.length_c   1.000
_cell.angle_alpha   90.00
_cell.angle_beta   90.00
_cell.angle_gamma   90.00
#
_symmetry.space_group_name_H-M   'P 1'
#
loop_
_entity.id
_entity.type
_entity.pdbx_description
1 polymer ?
#
loop_
_entity_poly.entity_id
_entity_poly.type
_entity_poly.pdbx_seq_one_letter_code
_entity_poly.pdbx_strand_id
1 'polypeptide(L)'
;MNNQIGIGILVGLTVTSTIYILQSNYFTKVQKVILGILFIFPPAQWILAITVGIWNSYNNATVGFRIDQNEKQIAELQNFKDKGILSKEEFKEKSKAIKRKNNKEILINTKEYKSLKKLNESGILTDKEFKQKIKLLKNSKAEFEEDNNSYEVYIGMFILLIVVIFIVGGILEAVGLLK
;
A
#
# COMPACT_ATOMS: atom_id res chain seq x y z
N MET A 1 -29.20 18.19 -0.27
CA MET A 1 -28.30 18.74 -1.32
C MET A 1 -27.51 17.57 -1.90
N ASN A 2 -27.32 17.49 -3.22
CA ASN A 2 -26.56 16.37 -3.79
C ASN A 2 -25.08 16.50 -3.37
N ASN A 3 -24.53 15.50 -2.68
CA ASN A 3 -23.20 15.58 -2.06
C ASN A 3 -22.10 15.94 -3.07
N GLN A 4 -22.25 15.48 -4.31
CA GLN A 4 -21.30 15.77 -5.39
C GLN A 4 -21.26 17.26 -5.78
N ILE A 5 -22.42 17.94 -5.77
CA ILE A 5 -22.51 19.37 -6.07
C ILE A 5 -21.89 20.19 -4.92
N GLY A 6 -22.13 19.78 -3.67
CA GLY A 6 -21.54 20.43 -2.50
C GLY A 6 -20.01 20.36 -2.48
N ILE A 7 -19.46 19.21 -2.81
CA ILE A 7 -18.00 19.00 -2.91
C ILE A 7 -17.41 19.92 -3.99
N GLY A 8 -18.04 20.00 -5.17
CA GLY A 8 -17.58 20.86 -6.26
C GLY A 8 -17.52 22.34 -5.87
N ILE A 9 -18.55 22.84 -5.18
CA ILE A 9 -18.58 24.24 -4.68
C ILE A 9 -17.45 24.49 -3.68
N LEU A 10 -17.22 23.56 -2.75
CA LEU A 10 -16.22 23.70 -1.70
C LEU A 10 -14.80 23.71 -2.27
N VAL A 11 -14.51 22.80 -3.21
CA VAL A 11 -13.24 22.78 -3.94
C VAL A 11 -13.07 24.05 -4.76
N GLY A 12 -14.10 24.46 -5.51
CA GLY A 12 -14.06 25.68 -6.33
C GLY A 12 -13.77 26.95 -5.50
N LEU A 13 -14.45 27.11 -4.36
CA LEU A 13 -14.20 28.23 -3.43
C LEU A 13 -12.78 28.19 -2.85
N THR A 14 -12.30 27.01 -2.46
CA THR A 14 -10.94 26.85 -1.89
C THR A 14 -9.86 27.19 -2.93
N VAL A 15 -10.01 26.73 -4.16
CA VAL A 15 -9.07 27.04 -5.26
C VAL A 15 -9.10 28.54 -5.57
N THR A 16 -10.29 29.10 -5.76
CA THR A 16 -10.45 30.50 -6.19
C THR A 16 -9.96 31.47 -5.10
N SER A 17 -10.27 31.20 -3.83
CA SER A 17 -9.78 32.00 -2.70
C SER A 17 -8.26 31.94 -2.57
N THR A 18 -7.65 30.77 -2.78
CA THR A 18 -6.19 30.62 -2.75
C THR A 18 -5.55 31.43 -3.88
N ILE A 19 -6.06 31.32 -5.11
CA ILE A 19 -5.57 32.10 -6.26
C ILE A 19 -5.69 33.60 -5.99
N TYR A 20 -6.83 34.03 -5.46
CA TYR A 20 -7.06 35.43 -5.09
C TYR A 20 -6.02 35.93 -4.06
N ILE A 21 -5.73 35.15 -3.02
CA ILE A 21 -4.71 35.51 -2.01
C ILE A 21 -3.31 35.59 -2.62
N LEU A 22 -2.95 34.66 -3.50
CA LEU A 22 -1.64 34.66 -4.16
C LEU A 22 -1.44 35.89 -5.06
N GLN A 23 -2.50 36.31 -5.76
CA GLN A 23 -2.47 37.49 -6.65
C GLN A 23 -2.64 38.83 -5.92
N SER A 24 -3.25 38.81 -4.73
CA SER A 24 -3.54 40.01 -3.94
C SER A 24 -2.26 40.71 -3.43
N ASN A 25 -2.21 42.04 -3.52
CA ASN A 25 -1.14 42.85 -2.92
C ASN A 25 -1.30 43.05 -1.39
N TYR A 26 -2.41 42.60 -0.81
CA TYR A 26 -2.70 42.76 0.61
C TYR A 26 -1.84 41.85 1.49
N PHE A 27 -1.50 40.66 1.00
CA PHE A 27 -0.76 39.66 1.76
C PHE A 27 0.75 39.76 1.52
N THR A 28 1.52 39.55 2.58
CA THR A 28 3.00 39.55 2.49
C THR A 28 3.51 38.35 1.68
N LYS A 29 4.70 38.48 1.10
CA LYS A 29 5.34 37.40 0.34
C LYS A 29 5.46 36.10 1.14
N VAL A 30 5.80 36.18 2.43
CA VAL A 30 5.94 35.01 3.31
C VAL A 30 4.60 34.31 3.52
N GLN A 31 3.51 35.06 3.76
CA GLN A 31 2.17 34.48 3.91
C GLN A 31 1.71 33.76 2.63
N LYS A 32 2.03 34.31 1.46
CA LYS A 32 1.74 33.67 0.17
C LYS A 32 2.48 32.36 -0.01
N VAL A 33 3.76 32.31 0.37
CA VAL A 33 4.56 31.08 0.30
C VAL A 33 4.00 30.01 1.23
N ILE A 34 3.71 30.35 2.49
CA ILE A 34 3.12 29.41 3.46
C ILE A 34 1.80 28.86 2.94
N LEU A 35 0.92 29.73 2.42
CA LEU A 35 -0.37 29.31 1.88
C LEU A 35 -0.20 28.41 0.64
N GLY A 36 0.77 28.72 -0.23
CA GLY A 36 1.08 27.89 -1.39
C GLY A 36 1.51 26.48 -1.01
N ILE A 37 2.37 26.34 0.00
CA ILE A 37 2.81 25.03 0.52
C ILE A 37 1.63 24.26 1.11
N LEU A 38 0.74 24.92 1.85
CA LEU A 38 -0.44 24.28 2.42
C LEU A 38 -1.47 23.87 1.36
N PHE A 39 -1.61 24.64 0.29
CA PHE A 39 -2.54 24.35 -0.79
C PHE A 39 -2.09 23.16 -1.65
N ILE A 40 -0.79 23.00 -1.88
CA ILE A 40 -0.25 21.91 -2.70
C ILE A 40 -0.10 20.59 -1.95
N PHE A 41 -0.06 20.63 -0.62
CA PHE A 41 0.11 19.45 0.21
C PHE A 41 -1.02 18.41 0.02
N PRO A 42 -2.32 18.75 0.06
CA PRO A 42 -3.37 17.76 -0.17
C PRO A 42 -3.32 17.12 -1.57
N PRO A 43 -3.21 17.87 -2.69
CA PRO A 43 -3.00 17.26 -4.01
C PRO A 43 -1.78 16.32 -4.07
N ALA A 44 -0.66 16.71 -3.46
CA ALA A 44 0.53 15.87 -3.39
C ALA A 44 0.29 14.57 -2.60
N GLN A 45 -0.47 14.62 -1.51
CA GLN A 45 -0.87 13.42 -0.75
C GLN A 45 -1.69 12.46 -1.60
N TRP A 46 -2.60 12.95 -2.45
CA TRP A 46 -3.39 12.11 -3.35
C TRP A 46 -2.52 11.42 -4.40
N ILE A 47 -1.56 12.13 -4.98
CA ILE A 47 -0.60 11.56 -5.93
C ILE A 47 0.20 10.44 -5.26
N LEU A 48 0.73 10.69 -4.06
CA LEU A 48 1.45 9.68 -3.28
C LEU A 48 0.58 8.44 -3.01
N ALA A 49 -0.68 8.64 -2.60
CA ALA A 49 -1.62 7.55 -2.33
C ALA A 49 -1.88 6.71 -3.59
N ILE A 50 -2.01 7.33 -4.77
CA ILE A 50 -2.15 6.65 -6.05
C ILE A 50 -0.88 5.86 -6.37
N THR A 51 0.31 6.46 -6.23
CA THR A 51 1.60 5.79 -6.47
C THR A 51 1.75 4.56 -5.58
N VAL A 52 1.48 4.69 -4.27
CA VAL A 52 1.50 3.56 -3.33
C VAL A 52 0.44 2.52 -3.68
N GLY A 53 -0.76 2.93 -4.09
CA GLY A 53 -1.82 2.01 -4.51
C GLY A 53 -1.44 1.18 -5.74
N ILE A 54 -0.85 1.83 -6.75
CA ILE A 54 -0.33 1.17 -7.95
C ILE A 54 0.80 0.21 -7.58
N TRP A 55 1.74 0.65 -6.73
CA TRP A 55 2.85 -0.17 -6.25
C TRP A 55 2.37 -1.44 -5.53
N ASN A 56 1.42 -1.29 -4.60
CA ASN A 56 0.83 -2.41 -3.87
C ASN A 56 0.11 -3.39 -4.80
N SER A 57 -0.54 -2.88 -5.85
CA SER A 57 -1.18 -3.69 -6.89
C SER A 57 -0.16 -4.52 -7.69
N TYR A 58 0.96 -3.92 -8.11
CA TYR A 58 2.03 -4.61 -8.85
C TYR A 58 2.75 -5.67 -8.00
N ASN A 59 3.04 -5.35 -6.74
CA ASN A 59 3.82 -6.24 -5.88
C ASN A 59 2.98 -7.32 -5.20
N ASN A 60 1.66 -7.41 -5.47
CA ASN A 60 0.71 -8.24 -4.71
C ASN A 60 0.88 -8.06 -3.19
N ALA A 61 1.42 -6.92 -2.77
CA ALA A 61 1.67 -6.56 -1.40
C ALA A 61 0.30 -6.18 -0.81
N THR A 62 -0.49 -7.21 -0.51
CA THR A 62 -1.69 -7.13 0.31
C THR A 62 -1.28 -7.00 1.77
N VAL A 63 -0.42 -6.02 2.06
CA VAL A 63 -0.04 -5.64 3.42
C VAL A 63 -1.23 -4.89 4.00
N GLY A 64 -2.11 -5.59 4.71
CA GLY A 64 -3.19 -4.95 5.47
C GLY A 64 -4.46 -5.79 5.54
N PHE A 65 -5.07 -6.17 4.40
CA PHE A 65 -6.46 -6.65 4.46
C PHE A 65 -6.64 -8.17 4.55
N ARG A 66 -5.67 -8.98 4.10
CA ARG A 66 -5.80 -10.46 4.10
C ARG A 66 -5.07 -11.15 5.26
N ILE A 67 -4.04 -10.52 5.83
CA ILE A 67 -3.34 -11.03 7.03
C ILE A 67 -4.27 -10.91 8.25
N ASP A 68 -5.02 -9.81 8.34
CA ASP A 68 -5.89 -9.47 9.47
C ASP A 68 -7.05 -10.47 9.68
N GLN A 69 -7.63 -11.03 8.62
CA GLN A 69 -8.71 -12.02 8.79
C GLN A 69 -8.25 -13.34 9.44
N ASN A 70 -7.00 -13.75 9.23
CA ASN A 70 -6.48 -15.00 9.77
C ASN A 70 -5.99 -14.84 11.20
N GLU A 71 -5.38 -13.70 11.52
CA GLU A 71 -5.07 -13.33 12.90
C GLU A 71 -6.34 -13.17 13.72
N LYS A 72 -7.41 -12.59 13.15
CA LYS A 72 -8.75 -12.55 13.75
C LYS A 72 -9.30 -13.94 14.02
N GLN A 73 -9.22 -14.88 13.07
CA GLN A 73 -9.68 -16.26 13.28
C GLN A 73 -8.85 -17.02 14.32
N ILE A 74 -7.53 -16.80 14.37
CA ILE A 74 -6.67 -17.41 15.39
C ILE A 74 -6.93 -16.78 16.76
N ALA A 75 -7.18 -15.48 16.83
CA ALA A 75 -7.56 -14.76 18.04
C ALA A 75 -8.95 -15.21 18.55
N GLU A 76 -9.91 -15.46 17.66
CA GLU A 76 -11.21 -16.04 18.01
C GLU A 76 -11.07 -17.46 18.54
N LEU A 77 -10.25 -18.31 17.91
CA LEU A 77 -9.94 -19.64 18.45
C LEU A 77 -9.27 -19.58 19.83
N GLN A 78 -8.40 -18.60 20.05
CA GLN A 78 -7.75 -18.38 21.34
C GLN A 78 -8.79 -17.96 22.39
N ASN A 79 -9.74 -17.10 22.01
CA ASN A 79 -10.85 -16.69 22.87
C ASN A 79 -11.78 -17.88 23.22
N PHE A 80 -12.02 -18.81 22.29
CA PHE A 80 -12.78 -20.05 22.58
C PHE A 80 -12.03 -21.02 23.49
N LYS A 81 -10.71 -21.12 23.35
CA LYS A 81 -9.88 -21.89 24.27
C LYS A 81 -9.89 -21.28 25.68
N ASP A 82 -9.76 -19.97 25.79
CA ASP A 82 -9.70 -19.27 27.07
C ASP A 82 -11.06 -19.31 27.81
N LYS A 83 -12.16 -19.45 27.07
CA LYS A 83 -13.51 -19.73 27.60
C LYS A 83 -13.75 -21.20 27.94
N GLY A 84 -12.77 -22.08 27.74
CA GLY A 84 -12.90 -23.53 27.99
C GLY A 84 -13.80 -24.27 26.99
N ILE A 85 -14.18 -23.62 25.88
CA ILE A 85 -15.01 -24.21 24.82
C ILE A 85 -14.18 -25.15 23.94
N LEU A 86 -12.89 -24.86 23.77
CA LEU A 86 -11.94 -25.70 23.05
C LEU A 86 -10.88 -26.26 24.01
N SER A 87 -10.55 -27.53 23.83
CA SER A 87 -9.37 -28.13 24.44
C SER A 87 -8.08 -27.56 23.83
N LYS A 88 -6.96 -27.72 24.54
CA LYS A 88 -5.64 -27.28 24.05
C LYS A 88 -5.26 -28.01 22.76
N GLU A 89 -5.64 -29.28 22.65
CA GLU A 89 -5.41 -30.15 21.51
C GLU A 89 -6.21 -29.68 20.29
N GLU A 90 -7.51 -29.39 20.46
CA GLU A 90 -8.35 -28.88 19.37
C GLU A 90 -7.93 -27.50 18.90
N PHE A 91 -7.53 -26.62 19.82
CA PHE A 91 -6.97 -25.32 19.47
C PHE A 91 -5.70 -25.47 18.62
N LYS A 92 -4.79 -26.36 19.02
CA LYS A 92 -3.53 -26.62 18.30
C LYS A 92 -3.78 -27.20 16.91
N GLU A 93 -4.75 -28.09 16.77
CA GLU A 93 -5.09 -28.70 15.49
C GLU A 93 -5.76 -27.71 14.53
N LYS A 94 -6.76 -26.95 15.02
CA LYS A 94 -7.52 -25.98 14.22
C LYS A 94 -6.68 -24.76 13.83
N SER A 95 -5.85 -24.24 14.73
CA SER A 95 -4.89 -23.16 14.42
C SER A 95 -3.86 -23.60 13.36
N LYS A 96 -3.38 -24.85 13.44
CA LYS A 96 -2.48 -25.44 12.43
C LYS A 96 -3.18 -25.63 11.08
N ALA A 97 -4.46 -25.99 11.06
CA ALA A 97 -5.26 -26.10 9.85
C ALA A 97 -5.42 -24.73 9.15
N ILE A 98 -5.72 -23.66 9.91
CA ILE A 98 -5.83 -22.29 9.39
C ILE A 98 -4.48 -21.83 8.79
N LYS A 99 -3.37 -22.03 9.53
CA LYS A 99 -2.01 -21.71 9.02
C LYS A 99 -1.66 -22.50 7.75
N ARG A 100 -2.05 -23.77 7.66
CA ARG A 100 -1.81 -24.62 6.47
C ARG A 100 -2.64 -24.19 5.26
N LYS A 101 -3.89 -23.77 5.46
CA LYS A 101 -4.74 -23.22 4.39
C LYS A 101 -4.15 -21.91 3.86
N ASN A 102 -3.64 -21.06 4.75
CA ASN A 102 -2.99 -19.80 4.41
C ASN A 102 -1.73 -20.01 3.55
N ASN A 103 -0.82 -20.91 3.94
CA ASN A 103 0.40 -21.17 3.15
C ASN A 103 0.11 -21.74 1.76
N LYS A 104 -1.01 -22.46 1.58
CA LYS A 104 -1.44 -22.92 0.24
C LYS A 104 -2.00 -21.77 -0.58
N GLU A 105 -2.85 -20.91 -0.01
CA GLU A 105 -3.43 -19.76 -0.71
C GLU A 105 -2.37 -18.70 -1.08
N ILE A 106 -1.42 -18.41 -0.18
CA ILE A 106 -0.29 -17.51 -0.45
C ILE A 106 0.54 -18.06 -1.61
N LEU A 107 0.85 -19.36 -1.60
CA LEU A 107 1.64 -20.00 -2.65
C LEU A 107 0.91 -19.99 -3.99
N ILE A 108 -0.40 -20.28 -4.02
CA ILE A 108 -1.22 -20.27 -5.25
C ILE A 108 -1.29 -18.86 -5.88
N ASN A 109 -1.23 -17.81 -5.06
CA ASN A 109 -1.32 -16.43 -5.54
C ASN A 109 0.01 -15.86 -6.03
N THR A 110 1.14 -16.53 -5.81
CA THR A 110 2.46 -16.10 -6.31
C THR A 110 2.54 -16.09 -7.84
N LYS A 111 3.38 -15.19 -8.36
CA LYS A 111 3.63 -15.10 -9.81
C LYS A 111 4.28 -16.39 -10.32
N GLU A 112 5.17 -16.97 -9.53
CA GLU A 112 5.90 -18.21 -9.82
C GLU A 112 4.94 -19.39 -9.91
N TYR A 113 4.01 -19.54 -8.97
CA TYR A 113 2.99 -20.59 -9.04
C TYR A 113 2.06 -20.41 -10.24
N LYS A 114 1.60 -19.18 -10.49
CA LYS A 114 0.73 -18.88 -11.65
C LYS A 114 1.43 -19.17 -12.97
N SER A 115 2.73 -18.87 -13.07
CA SER A 115 3.55 -19.20 -14.24
C SER A 115 3.73 -20.71 -14.39
N LEU A 116 4.08 -21.44 -13.32
CA LEU A 116 4.17 -22.90 -13.35
C LEU A 116 2.83 -23.55 -13.72
N LYS A 117 1.72 -23.01 -13.23
CA LYS A 117 0.37 -23.49 -13.54
C LYS A 117 0.06 -23.32 -15.02
N LYS A 118 0.35 -22.15 -15.59
CA LYS A 118 0.20 -21.90 -17.03
C LYS A 118 1.03 -22.88 -17.88
N LEU A 119 2.27 -23.16 -17.47
CA LEU A 119 3.14 -24.11 -18.17
C LEU A 119 2.64 -25.56 -18.08
N ASN A 120 2.00 -25.94 -16.97
CA ASN A 120 1.34 -27.26 -16.84
C ASN A 120 0.08 -27.33 -17.71
N GLU A 121 -0.74 -26.28 -17.69
CA GLU A 121 -1.97 -26.19 -18.49
C GLU A 121 -1.69 -26.15 -19.99
N SER A 122 -0.56 -25.59 -20.42
CA SER A 122 -0.11 -25.62 -21.81
C SER A 122 0.58 -26.92 -22.22
N GLY A 123 0.62 -27.93 -21.34
CA GLY A 123 1.26 -29.23 -21.61
C GLY A 123 2.79 -29.19 -21.74
N ILE A 124 3.43 -28.08 -21.36
CA ILE A 124 4.89 -27.92 -21.40
C ILE A 124 5.53 -28.61 -20.20
N LEU A 125 4.85 -28.58 -19.04
CA LEU A 125 5.24 -29.36 -17.87
C LEU A 125 4.35 -30.58 -17.73
N THR A 126 4.93 -31.68 -17.27
CA THR A 126 4.16 -32.82 -16.78
C THR A 126 3.68 -32.57 -15.34
N ASP A 127 2.59 -33.24 -14.94
CA ASP A 127 2.06 -33.14 -13.57
C ASP A 127 3.08 -33.51 -12.49
N LYS A 128 4.03 -34.40 -12.81
CA LYS A 128 5.13 -34.76 -11.91
C LYS A 128 6.10 -33.59 -11.72
N GLU A 129 6.52 -32.94 -12.81
CA GLU A 129 7.44 -31.80 -12.78
C GLU A 129 6.80 -30.58 -12.11
N PHE A 130 5.51 -30.34 -12.38
CA PHE A 130 4.75 -29.28 -11.73
C PHE A 130 4.72 -29.47 -10.20
N LYS A 131 4.39 -30.67 -9.72
CA LYS A 131 4.38 -30.98 -8.27
C LYS A 131 5.75 -30.84 -7.63
N GLN A 132 6.81 -31.27 -8.32
CA GLN A 132 8.17 -31.18 -7.81
C GLN A 132 8.64 -29.72 -7.70
N LYS A 133 8.35 -28.89 -8.71
CA LYS A 133 8.69 -27.45 -8.70
C LYS A 133 7.88 -26.65 -7.68
N ILE A 134 6.62 -26.99 -7.45
CA ILE A 134 5.82 -26.43 -6.35
C ILE A 134 6.44 -26.72 -4.97
N LYS A 135 6.98 -27.93 -4.79
CA LYS A 135 7.61 -28.32 -3.51
C LYS A 135 8.87 -27.51 -3.22
N LEU A 136 9.65 -27.18 -4.26
CA LEU A 136 10.83 -26.32 -4.16
C LEU A 136 10.46 -24.87 -3.80
N LEU A 137 9.43 -24.32 -4.44
CA LEU A 137 8.92 -22.97 -4.14
C LEU A 137 8.46 -22.81 -2.68
N LYS A 138 7.89 -23.88 -2.11
CA LYS A 138 7.44 -23.87 -0.72
C LYS A 138 8.62 -23.79 0.28
N ASN A 139 9.77 -24.34 -0.09
CA ASN A 139 10.95 -24.38 0.76
C ASN A 139 11.78 -23.09 0.66
N SER A 140 11.88 -22.48 -0.53
CA SER A 140 12.70 -21.26 -0.68
C SER A 140 12.10 -20.03 0.02
N LYS A 141 10.78 -19.90 0.10
CA LYS A 141 10.15 -18.73 0.74
C LYS A 141 10.37 -18.61 2.26
N ALA A 142 10.80 -19.68 2.92
CA ALA A 142 11.10 -19.63 4.36
C ALA A 142 12.41 -18.88 4.68
N GLU A 143 13.21 -18.54 3.67
CA GLU A 143 14.56 -17.97 3.82
C GLU A 143 14.66 -16.47 3.45
N PHE A 144 13.63 -15.86 2.83
CA PHE A 144 13.73 -14.52 2.20
C PHE A 144 12.95 -13.38 2.88
N GLU A 145 12.31 -13.60 4.04
CA GLU A 145 11.51 -12.55 4.71
C GLU A 145 12.33 -11.48 5.47
N GLU A 146 13.65 -11.61 5.61
CA GLU A 146 14.45 -10.76 6.50
C GLU A 146 15.15 -9.54 5.85
N ASP A 147 15.38 -9.50 4.53
CA ASP A 147 16.40 -8.57 3.97
C ASP A 147 15.86 -7.45 3.04
N ASN A 148 14.69 -7.61 2.42
CA ASN A 148 14.25 -6.69 1.35
C ASN A 148 13.45 -5.46 1.82
N ASN A 149 12.99 -5.40 3.07
CA ASN A 149 12.06 -4.35 3.50
C ASN A 149 12.76 -2.98 3.74
N SER A 150 14.10 -2.97 3.85
CA SER A 150 14.82 -1.76 4.27
C SER A 150 15.18 -0.82 3.13
N TYR A 151 15.31 -1.26 1.87
CA TYR A 151 15.83 -0.41 0.79
C TYR A 151 14.74 0.38 0.06
N GLU A 152 13.53 -0.16 -0.05
CA GLU A 152 12.46 0.46 -0.84
C GLU A 152 11.75 1.62 -0.12
N VAL A 153 11.71 1.59 1.21
CA VAL A 153 11.20 2.71 2.03
C VAL A 153 12.06 3.98 1.84
N TYR A 154 13.38 3.82 1.70
CA TYR A 154 14.29 4.95 1.45
C TYR A 154 14.10 5.56 0.06
N ILE A 155 13.82 4.75 -0.96
CA ILE A 155 13.57 5.24 -2.32
C ILE A 155 12.29 6.08 -2.37
N GLY A 156 11.21 5.61 -1.72
CA GLY A 156 9.96 6.36 -1.63
C GLY A 156 10.13 7.70 -0.89
N MET A 157 10.91 7.70 0.19
CA MET A 157 11.21 8.93 0.95
C MET A 157 12.05 9.92 0.14
N PHE A 158 12.99 9.43 -0.67
CA PHE A 158 13.85 10.24 -1.53
C PHE A 158 13.08 10.92 -2.68
N ILE A 159 12.16 10.19 -3.31
CA ILE A 159 11.28 10.74 -4.35
C ILE A 159 10.37 11.83 -3.78
N LEU A 160 9.80 11.60 -2.59
CA LEU A 160 8.98 12.60 -1.90
C LEU A 160 9.78 13.89 -1.62
N LEU A 161 11.04 13.75 -1.18
CA LEU A 161 11.93 14.88 -0.91
C LEU A 161 12.21 15.71 -2.16
N ILE A 162 12.48 15.05 -3.30
CA ILE A 162 12.72 15.72 -4.60
C ILE A 162 11.47 16.49 -5.05
N VAL A 163 10.29 15.88 -4.94
CA VAL A 163 9.02 16.53 -5.33
C VAL A 163 8.76 17.76 -4.47
N VAL A 164 9.00 17.68 -3.16
CA VAL A 164 8.88 18.83 -2.26
C VAL A 164 9.86 19.95 -2.64
N ILE A 165 11.12 19.63 -2.95
CA ILE A 165 12.14 20.62 -3.35
C ILE A 165 11.72 21.35 -4.64
N PHE A 166 11.29 20.62 -5.66
CA PHE A 166 10.87 21.22 -6.94
C PHE A 166 9.65 22.13 -6.78
N ILE A 167 8.68 21.71 -5.97
CA ILE A 167 7.47 22.49 -5.71
C ILE A 167 7.79 23.78 -4.93
N VAL A 168 8.61 23.67 -3.89
CA VAL A 168 9.03 24.84 -3.09
C VAL A 168 9.86 25.80 -3.94
N GLY A 169 10.74 25.29 -4.79
CA GLY A 169 11.51 26.09 -5.75
C GLY A 169 10.62 26.87 -6.73
N GLY A 170 9.64 26.19 -7.35
CA GLY A 170 8.69 26.84 -8.26
C GLY A 170 7.82 27.90 -7.58
N ILE A 171 7.42 27.70 -6.32
CA ILE A 171 6.68 28.69 -5.53
C ILE A 171 7.56 29.91 -5.21
N LEU A 172 8.83 29.69 -4.81
CA LEU A 172 9.79 30.76 -4.53
C LEU A 172 10.10 31.61 -5.77
N GLU A 173 10.21 30.98 -6.94
CA GLU A 173 10.42 31.65 -8.22
C GLU A 173 9.18 32.46 -8.63
N ALA A 174 7.98 31.88 -8.50
CA ALA A 174 6.71 32.56 -8.79
C ALA A 174 6.43 33.78 -7.88
N VAL A 175 6.97 33.79 -6.64
CA VAL A 175 6.82 34.91 -5.68
C VAL A 175 7.99 35.91 -5.81
N GLY A 176 8.95 35.68 -6.71
CA GLY A 176 10.09 36.56 -6.97
C GLY A 176 11.03 36.66 -5.77
N LEU A 177 11.23 35.56 -5.04
CA LEU A 177 12.15 35.42 -3.92
C LEU A 177 13.47 34.73 -4.31
N LEU A 178 13.48 33.99 -5.42
CA LEU A 178 14.70 33.57 -6.10
C LEU A 178 15.00 34.58 -7.22
N LYS A 179 16.00 35.42 -6.99
CA LYS A 179 16.64 36.26 -7.99
C LYS A 179 18.13 36.03 -7.92
#